data_AF-A0A967N4D6-F1
#
_entry.id   AF-A0A967N4D6-F1
#
_cell.length_a   1.000
_cell.length_b   1.000
_cell.length_c   1.000
_cell.angle_alpha   90.00
_cell.angle_beta   90.00
_cell.angle_gamma   90.00
#
_symmetry.space_group_name_H-M   'P 1'
#
loop_
_entity.id
_entity.type
_entity.pdbx_description
1 polymer ?
#
loop_
_entity_poly.entity_id
_entity_poly.type
_entity_poly.pdbx_seq_one_letter_code
_entity_poly.pdbx_strand_id
1 'polypeptide(L)' 'RPGMSMRDLEREAITAALKEVGGNRREAADILGIGERTLYRKIKEFGIPL' A
#
# COMPACT_ATOMS: atom_id res chain seq x y z
N ARG A 1 -12.80 -9.02 7.45
CA ARG A 1 -12.49 -10.41 7.88
C ARG A 1 -12.20 -10.38 9.37
N PRO A 2 -12.98 -11.05 10.24
CA PRO A 2 -12.67 -11.10 11.66
C PRO A 2 -11.28 -11.73 11.86
N GLY A 3 -10.42 -11.08 12.66
CA GLY A 3 -9.08 -11.61 13.01
C GLY A 3 -7.88 -11.00 12.27
N MET A 4 -8.07 -10.07 11.32
CA MET A 4 -6.95 -9.34 10.73
C MET A 4 -6.54 -8.15 11.60
N SER A 5 -5.22 -7.96 11.79
CA SER A 5 -4.72 -6.75 12.43
C SER A 5 -4.85 -5.54 11.51
N MET A 6 -4.84 -4.33 12.08
CA MET A 6 -4.76 -3.09 11.29
C MET A 6 -3.55 -3.09 10.35
N ARG A 7 -2.46 -3.74 10.76
CA ARG A 7 -1.24 -3.88 9.97
C ARG A 7 -1.43 -4.76 8.74
N ASP A 8 -2.23 -5.83 8.86
CA ASP A 8 -2.54 -6.72 7.74
C ASP A 8 -3.46 -6.04 6.74
N LEU A 9 -4.47 -5.31 7.24
CA LEU A 9 -5.38 -4.53 6.39
C LEU A 9 -4.64 -3.45 5.61
N GLU A 10 -3.69 -2.76 6.27
CA GLU A 10 -2.87 -1.75 5.61
C GLU A 10 -1.96 -2.36 4.53
N ARG A 11 -1.33 -3.50 4.80
CA ARG A 11 -0.54 -4.24 3.81
C ARG A 11 -1.39 -4.66 2.61
N GLU A 12 -2.60 -5.19 2.84
CA GLU A 12 -3.51 -5.62 1.78
C GLU A 12 -3.96 -4.42 0.93
N ALA A 13 -4.32 -3.30 1.55
CA ALA A 13 -4.72 -2.07 0.86
C ALA A 13 -3.60 -1.52 -0.04
N ILE A 14 -2.36 -1.47 0.48
CA ILE A 14 -1.20 -1.00 -0.29
C ILE A 14 -0.91 -1.92 -1.47
N THR A 15 -0.95 -3.23 -1.25
CA THR A 15 -0.69 -4.22 -2.30
C THR A 15 -1.76 -4.16 -3.39
N ALA A 16 -3.02 -4.00 -3.00
CA ALA A 16 -4.15 -3.87 -3.93
C ALA A 16 -4.02 -2.60 -4.78
N ALA A 17 -3.78 -1.45 -4.15
CA ALA A 17 -3.64 -0.17 -4.86
C ALA A 17 -2.46 -0.20 -5.85
N LEU A 18 -1.30 -0.72 -5.45
CA LEU A 18 -0.15 -0.87 -6.36
C LEU A 18 -0.46 -1.79 -7.53
N LYS A 19 -1.16 -2.89 -7.30
CA LYS A 19 -1.55 -3.83 -8.37
C LYS A 19 -2.53 -3.18 -9.35
N GLU A 20 -3.48 -2.41 -8.85
CA GLU A 20 -4.50 -1.71 -9.65
C GLU A 20 -3.88 -0.74 -10.65
N VAL A 21 -2.84 -0.02 -10.24
CA VAL A 21 -2.15 1.00 -11.06
C VAL A 21 -0.84 0.50 -11.70
N GLY A 22 -0.60 -0.81 -11.70
CA GLY A 22 0.58 -1.41 -12.33
C GLY A 22 1.92 -0.94 -11.72
N GLY A 23 1.97 -0.72 -10.41
CA GLY A 23 3.19 -0.33 -9.68
C GLY A 23 3.47 1.18 -9.66
N ASN A 24 2.61 2.01 -10.27
CA ASN A 24 2.72 3.46 -10.18
C ASN A 24 2.46 3.95 -8.74
N ARG A 25 3.55 4.23 -8.01
CA ARG A 25 3.48 4.65 -6.61
C ARG A 25 2.71 5.95 -6.39
N ARG A 26 2.76 6.89 -7.34
CA ARG A 26 2.05 8.16 -7.19
C ARG A 26 0.54 7.93 -7.24
N GLU A 27 0.06 7.21 -8.26
CA GLU A 27 -1.37 6.90 -8.39
C GLU A 27 -1.86 6.00 -7.25
N ALA A 28 -1.07 5.02 -6.82
CA ALA A 28 -1.41 4.19 -5.65
C ALA A 28 -1.52 5.03 -4.37
N ALA A 29 -0.64 6.02 -4.18
CA ALA A 29 -0.69 6.92 -3.03
C ALA A 29 -1.92 7.82 -3.07
N ASP A 30 -2.29 8.31 -4.26
CA ASP A 30 -3.50 9.10 -4.50
C ASP A 30 -4.77 8.27 -4.19
N ILE A 31 -4.86 7.01 -4.63
CA ILE A 31 -5.96 6.08 -4.30
C ILE A 31 -6.09 5.88 -2.79
N LEU A 32 -4.96 5.74 -2.09
CA LEU A 32 -4.93 5.50 -0.65
C LEU A 32 -5.07 6.78 0.19
N GLY A 33 -5.09 7.97 -0.43
CA GLY A 33 -5.17 9.25 0.26
C GLY A 33 -3.95 9.55 1.14
N ILE A 34 -2.77 9.06 0.77
CA ILE A 34 -1.51 9.27 1.51
C ILE A 34 -0.45 9.91 0.63
N GLY A 35 0.55 10.55 1.24
CA GLY A 35 1.69 11.05 0.47
C GLY A 35 2.55 9.92 -0.11
N GLU A 36 3.13 10.13 -1.31
CA GLU A 36 3.99 9.15 -1.99
C GLU A 36 5.18 8.70 -1.12
N ARG A 37 5.78 9.61 -0.34
CA ARG A 37 6.85 9.28 0.64
C ARG A 37 6.36 8.32 1.74
N THR A 38 5.11 8.48 2.18
CA THR A 38 4.48 7.59 3.17
C THR A 38 4.27 6.21 2.56
N LEU A 39 3.74 6.15 1.34
CA LEU A 39 3.58 4.89 0.62
C LEU A 39 4.93 4.18 0.45
N TYR A 40 5.96 4.89 -0.02
CA TYR A 40 7.32 4.36 -0.17
C TYR A 40 7.88 3.76 1.12
N ARG A 41 7.71 4.47 2.25
CA ARG A 41 8.15 3.97 3.56
C ARG A 41 7.41 2.68 3.94
N LYS A 42 6.10 2.62 3.70
CA LYS A 42 5.27 1.44 4.03
C LYS A 42 5.59 0.26 3.12
N ILE A 43 5.84 0.48 1.82
CA ILE A 43 6.32 -0.56 0.90
C ILE A 43 7.58 -1.22 1.44
N LYS A 44 8.56 -0.40 1.87
CA LYS A 44 9.80 -0.91 2.49
C LYS A 44 9.53 -1.65 3.81
N GLU A 45 8.69 -1.09 4.68
CA GLU A 45 8.36 -1.68 5.98
C GLU A 45 7.66 -3.04 5.84
N PHE A 46 6.79 -3.18 4.85
CA PHE A 46 6.07 -4.42 4.58
C PHE A 46 6.85 -5.38 3.68
N GLY A 47 7.93 -4.94 3.03
CA GLY A 47 8.67 -5.76 2.06
C GLY A 47 7.83 -6.08 0.81
N ILE A 48 7.03 -5.12 0.35
CA ILE A 48 6.19 -5.28 -0.85
C ILE A 48 7.08 -5.12 -2.07
N PRO A 49 7.12 -6.10 -3.01
CA PRO A 49 7.83 -5.96 -4.26
C PRO A 49 7.13 -4.93 -5.15
N LEU A 50 7.91 -4.12 -5.85
CA LEU A 50 7.46 -3.13 -6.83
C LEU A 50 7.60 -3.69 -8.25
#